data_AF-A0A7R7G3E5-F1
#
_entry.id   AF-A0A7R7G3E5-F1
#
_cell.length_a   1.000
_cell.length_b   1.000
_cell.length_c   1.000
_cell.angle_alpha   90.00
_cell.angle_beta   90.00
_cell.angle_gamma   90.00
#
_symmetry.space_group_name_H-M   'P 1'
#
loop_
_entity.id
_entity.type
_entity.pdbx_description
1 polymer ?
#
loop_
_entity_poly.entity_id
_entity_poly.type
_entity_poly.pdbx_seq_one_letter_code
_entity_poly.pdbx_strand_id
1 'polypeptide(L)'
;STQLTKAMSAWVGMDVVLYDNGEVDQTTLAITKNCIEATQYLNDSWDTHNLASEGKGVNCYTCHRGQPTPPGSWMKSGNVNSAMESWSGVQNRLMVGRKYTDSQFTSLPVDALEKLLLDGETIKVTDTESRVDQQPGDPTWQNAERTFSLMNHQANALNVGCVYCHNTRAFYDPTQVTPQWSVTTLAQQMSIDMNQTFYEPRSEIPGA
;
A
#
# COMPACT_ATOMS: atom_id res chain seq x y z
N SER A 1 -12.87 28.96 -6.32
CA SER A 1 -13.52 27.68 -5.95
C SER A 1 -13.84 26.83 -7.18
N THR A 2 -14.57 27.35 -8.17
CA THR A 2 -15.12 26.58 -9.31
C THR A 2 -14.12 25.84 -10.20
N GLN A 3 -12.91 26.36 -10.42
CA GLN A 3 -11.91 25.67 -11.25
C GLN A 3 -11.27 24.46 -10.55
N LEU A 4 -11.01 24.55 -9.24
CA LEU A 4 -10.42 23.45 -8.47
C LEU A 4 -11.38 22.26 -8.43
N THR A 5 -12.65 22.52 -8.08
CA THR A 5 -13.69 21.48 -8.06
C THR A 5 -13.84 20.80 -9.42
N LYS A 6 -13.82 21.56 -10.52
CA LYS A 6 -13.87 21.00 -11.88
C LYS A 6 -12.68 20.09 -12.18
N ALA A 7 -11.47 20.47 -11.77
CA ALA A 7 -10.28 19.64 -11.94
C ALA A 7 -10.37 18.36 -11.09
N MET A 8 -10.78 18.48 -9.82
CA MET A 8 -10.99 17.34 -8.93
C MET A 8 -12.02 16.37 -9.49
N SER A 9 -13.17 16.87 -9.97
CA SER A 9 -14.19 16.02 -10.59
C SER A 9 -13.65 15.25 -11.80
N ALA A 10 -12.86 15.92 -12.66
CA ALA A 10 -12.22 15.26 -13.80
C ALA A 10 -11.18 14.21 -13.37
N TRP A 11 -10.44 14.48 -12.29
CA TRP A 11 -9.43 13.56 -11.78
C TRP A 11 -10.01 12.33 -11.08
N VAL A 12 -11.14 12.50 -10.39
CA VAL A 12 -11.85 11.43 -9.69
C VAL A 12 -12.81 10.68 -10.62
N GLY A 13 -13.30 11.31 -11.70
CA GLY A 13 -14.26 10.69 -12.61
C GLY A 13 -15.71 10.71 -12.10
N MET A 14 -16.01 11.57 -11.13
CA MET A 14 -17.37 11.88 -10.65
C MET A 14 -17.43 13.32 -10.14
N ASP A 15 -18.62 13.86 -9.96
CA ASP A 15 -18.78 15.21 -9.42
C ASP A 15 -18.36 15.27 -7.94
N VAL A 16 -17.37 16.12 -7.66
CA VAL A 16 -16.86 16.35 -6.31
C VAL A 16 -17.60 17.52 -5.66
N VAL A 17 -18.18 17.28 -4.48
CA VAL A 17 -18.88 18.29 -3.68
C VAL A 17 -18.07 18.60 -2.42
N LEU A 18 -17.72 19.88 -2.22
CA LEU A 18 -16.79 20.31 -1.16
C LEU A 18 -17.46 20.79 0.13
N TYR A 19 -18.76 21.08 0.09
CA TYR A 19 -19.51 21.60 1.23
C TYR A 19 -20.96 21.11 1.20
N ASP A 20 -21.64 21.17 2.34
CA ASP A 20 -23.04 20.76 2.43
C ASP A 20 -23.94 21.77 1.68
N ASN A 21 -24.41 21.35 0.51
CA ASN A 21 -25.34 22.06 -0.35
C ASN A 21 -26.59 21.21 -0.68
N GLY A 22 -26.74 20.05 -0.02
CA GLY A 22 -27.81 19.09 -0.29
C GLY A 22 -27.65 18.23 -1.55
N GLU A 23 -26.55 18.34 -2.30
CA GLU A 23 -26.33 17.53 -3.53
C GLU A 23 -25.87 16.11 -3.23
N VAL A 24 -25.16 15.89 -2.11
CA VAL A 24 -24.68 14.58 -1.66
C VAL A 24 -24.98 14.35 -0.19
N ASP A 25 -24.96 13.09 0.26
CA ASP A 25 -25.13 12.75 1.66
C ASP A 25 -23.88 13.11 2.50
N GLN A 26 -24.06 13.09 3.84
CA GLN A 26 -22.97 13.42 4.77
C GLN A 26 -21.78 12.46 4.65
N THR A 27 -22.02 11.21 4.29
CA THR A 27 -20.98 10.17 4.10
C THR A 27 -20.07 10.52 2.94
N THR A 28 -20.64 10.83 1.77
CA THR A 28 -19.90 11.23 0.56
C THR A 28 -19.10 12.52 0.80
N LEU A 29 -19.70 13.47 1.52
CA LEU A 29 -19.01 14.70 1.90
C LEU A 29 -17.84 14.42 2.86
N ALA A 30 -17.99 13.50 3.80
CA ALA A 30 -16.93 13.10 4.72
C ALA A 30 -15.78 12.37 4.01
N ILE A 31 -16.08 11.48 3.05
CA ILE A 31 -15.07 10.83 2.19
C ILE A 31 -14.30 11.88 1.40
N THR A 32 -15.01 12.83 0.78
CA THR A 32 -14.37 13.90 -0.01
C THR A 32 -13.40 14.72 0.84
N LYS A 33 -13.81 15.10 2.06
CA LYS A 33 -12.94 15.82 3.01
C LYS A 33 -11.71 14.99 3.39
N ASN A 34 -11.91 13.70 3.69
CA ASN A 34 -10.82 12.78 4.02
C ASN A 34 -9.80 12.66 2.88
N CYS A 35 -10.23 12.57 1.62
CA CYS A 35 -9.32 12.51 0.47
C CYS A 35 -8.52 13.81 0.29
N ILE A 36 -9.12 14.97 0.59
CA ILE A 36 -8.42 16.27 0.56
C ILE A 36 -7.36 16.33 1.65
N GLU A 37 -7.73 15.97 2.88
CA GLU A 37 -6.82 15.92 4.03
C GLU A 37 -5.65 14.94 3.77
N ALA A 38 -5.95 13.76 3.22
CA ALA A 38 -4.95 12.77 2.81
C ALA A 38 -3.98 13.32 1.75
N THR A 39 -4.49 14.06 0.76
CA THR A 39 -3.65 14.69 -0.28
C THR A 39 -2.74 15.78 0.30
N GLN A 40 -3.27 16.62 1.20
CA GLN A 40 -2.49 17.65 1.89
C GLN A 40 -1.42 17.00 2.77
N TYR A 41 -1.78 15.99 3.55
CA TYR A 41 -0.87 15.26 4.40
C TYR A 41 0.29 14.63 3.62
N LEU A 42 0.03 13.99 2.48
CA LEU A 42 1.07 13.43 1.60
C LEU A 42 2.01 14.51 1.04
N ASN A 43 1.49 15.69 0.72
CA ASN A 43 2.28 16.77 0.16
C ASN A 43 3.11 17.52 1.21
N ASP A 44 2.59 17.63 2.43
CA ASP A 44 3.22 18.42 3.50
C ASP A 44 4.14 17.58 4.39
N SER A 45 3.72 16.36 4.76
CA SER A 45 4.42 15.53 5.75
C SER A 45 5.39 14.53 5.14
N TRP A 46 5.23 14.21 3.85
CA TRP A 46 6.02 13.22 3.12
C TRP A 46 6.87 13.84 2.00
N ASP A 47 7.20 15.13 2.12
CA ASP A 47 8.03 15.83 1.13
C ASP A 47 9.38 15.12 0.88
N THR A 48 10.00 14.57 1.92
CA THR A 48 11.23 13.76 1.81
C THR A 48 11.07 12.57 0.86
N HIS A 49 9.90 11.92 0.82
CA HIS A 49 9.61 10.88 -0.16
C HIS A 49 9.30 11.49 -1.54
N ASN A 50 8.57 12.62 -1.59
CA ASN A 50 8.25 13.33 -2.83
C ASN A 50 9.50 13.87 -3.57
N LEU A 51 10.63 14.07 -2.87
CA LEU A 51 11.93 14.37 -3.49
C LEU A 51 12.36 13.30 -4.50
N ALA A 52 11.96 12.04 -4.31
CA ALA A 52 12.18 10.98 -5.30
C ALA A 52 11.45 11.24 -6.64
N SER A 53 10.46 12.12 -6.63
CA SER A 53 9.69 12.59 -7.79
C SER A 53 10.00 14.06 -8.12
N GLU A 54 11.23 14.53 -7.91
CA GLU A 54 11.64 15.94 -8.13
C GLU A 54 10.85 16.95 -7.26
N GLY A 55 10.39 16.52 -6.09
CA GLY A 55 9.53 17.34 -5.22
C GLY A 55 8.10 17.48 -5.75
N LYS A 56 7.71 16.69 -6.76
CA LYS A 56 6.33 16.64 -7.24
C LYS A 56 5.50 15.90 -6.20
N GLY A 57 4.59 16.62 -5.56
CA GLY A 57 3.56 16.03 -4.71
C GLY A 57 2.52 15.24 -5.53
N VAL A 58 1.47 14.81 -4.84
CA VAL A 58 0.35 14.08 -5.40
C VAL A 58 -0.89 14.96 -5.54
N ASN A 59 -1.82 14.52 -6.38
CA ASN A 59 -3.17 15.06 -6.45
C ASN A 59 -4.18 13.90 -6.60
N CYS A 60 -5.46 14.21 -6.74
CA CYS A 60 -6.52 13.20 -6.87
C CYS A 60 -6.25 12.24 -8.04
N TYR A 61 -5.67 12.74 -9.13
CA TYR A 61 -5.40 11.93 -10.33
C TYR A 61 -4.32 10.88 -10.09
N THR A 62 -3.38 11.12 -9.17
CA THR A 62 -2.33 10.16 -8.82
C THR A 62 -2.91 8.78 -8.52
N CYS A 63 -4.00 8.74 -7.74
CA CYS A 63 -4.68 7.51 -7.33
C CYS A 63 -5.91 7.21 -8.21
N HIS A 64 -6.83 8.16 -8.38
CA HIS A 64 -8.13 7.89 -9.01
C HIS A 64 -8.06 7.65 -10.51
N ARG A 65 -7.15 8.32 -11.22
CA ARG A 65 -6.97 8.15 -12.68
C ARG A 65 -8.28 8.29 -13.48
N GLY A 66 -9.17 9.18 -13.05
CA GLY A 66 -10.49 9.39 -13.66
C GLY A 66 -11.52 8.30 -13.33
N GLN A 67 -11.30 7.52 -12.26
CA GLN A 67 -12.20 6.48 -11.78
C GLN A 67 -12.61 6.75 -10.32
N PRO A 68 -13.92 6.66 -9.99
CA PRO A 68 -14.40 6.92 -8.64
C PRO A 68 -13.68 6.06 -7.59
N THR A 69 -13.44 4.78 -7.92
CA THR A 69 -12.60 3.89 -7.14
C THR A 69 -11.19 3.82 -7.73
N PRO A 70 -10.12 4.13 -6.96
CA PRO A 70 -8.75 4.01 -7.45
C PRO A 70 -8.45 2.59 -7.96
N PRO A 71 -7.98 2.43 -9.22
CA PRO A 71 -7.73 1.10 -9.80
C PRO A 71 -6.59 0.32 -9.14
N GLY A 72 -5.72 1.02 -8.40
CA GLY A 72 -4.61 0.44 -7.63
C GLY A 72 -4.92 0.17 -6.16
N SER A 73 -6.17 0.35 -5.71
CA SER A 73 -6.57 0.00 -4.33
C SER A 73 -6.37 -1.50 -4.06
N TRP A 74 -6.36 -1.89 -2.80
CA TRP A 74 -6.38 -3.29 -2.35
C TRP A 74 -7.34 -3.40 -1.15
N MET A 75 -7.77 -4.61 -0.81
CA MET A 75 -8.65 -4.86 0.34
C MET A 75 -8.13 -6.07 1.10
N LYS A 76 -8.47 -6.18 2.38
CA LYS A 76 -8.21 -7.39 3.16
C LYS A 76 -8.76 -8.61 2.43
N SER A 77 -7.97 -9.67 2.34
CA SER A 77 -8.36 -10.85 1.56
C SER A 77 -9.58 -11.55 2.16
N GLY A 78 -9.83 -11.38 3.47
CA GLY A 78 -10.89 -12.06 4.22
C GLY A 78 -10.70 -13.59 4.25
N ASN A 79 -11.61 -14.29 4.91
CA ASN A 79 -11.56 -15.76 5.00
C ASN A 79 -12.16 -16.41 3.74
N VAL A 80 -11.51 -17.46 3.22
CA VAL A 80 -12.03 -18.25 2.09
C VAL A 80 -13.26 -19.06 2.52
N ASN A 81 -13.19 -19.67 3.70
CA ASN A 81 -14.28 -20.31 4.42
C ASN A 81 -13.87 -20.45 5.90
N SER A 82 -14.81 -20.78 6.79
CA SER A 82 -14.55 -20.93 8.22
C SER A 82 -13.60 -22.09 8.60
N ALA A 83 -13.32 -23.02 7.67
CA ALA A 83 -12.46 -24.18 7.91
C ALA A 83 -10.99 -23.96 7.47
N MET A 84 -10.71 -22.87 6.75
CA MET A 84 -9.38 -22.50 6.26
C MET A 84 -8.93 -21.19 6.90
N GLU A 85 -8.76 -21.23 8.22
CA GLU A 85 -8.16 -20.15 8.99
C GLU A 85 -6.65 -20.35 9.10
N SER A 86 -5.90 -19.28 9.40
CA SER A 86 -4.43 -19.28 9.48
C SER A 86 -3.72 -19.46 8.11
N TRP A 87 -2.51 -20.02 8.11
CA TRP A 87 -1.59 -20.00 6.97
C TRP A 87 -2.12 -20.66 5.69
N SER A 88 -2.86 -21.77 5.83
CA SER A 88 -3.46 -22.45 4.68
C SER A 88 -4.56 -21.63 4.00
N GLY A 89 -5.13 -20.64 4.69
CA GLY A 89 -6.16 -19.74 4.15
C GLY A 89 -5.63 -18.59 3.29
N VAL A 90 -4.33 -18.28 3.39
CA VAL A 90 -3.71 -17.13 2.69
C VAL A 90 -2.78 -17.53 1.56
N GLN A 91 -2.32 -18.79 1.53
CA GLN A 91 -1.44 -19.34 0.49
C GLN A 91 -2.19 -19.81 -0.75
N ASN A 92 -1.54 -19.82 -1.92
CA ASN A 92 -2.08 -20.35 -3.18
C ASN A 92 -3.45 -19.76 -3.57
N ARG A 93 -3.73 -18.51 -3.18
CA ARG A 93 -5.02 -17.87 -3.41
C ARG A 93 -4.95 -16.90 -4.59
N LEU A 94 -5.86 -17.09 -5.54
CA LEU A 94 -6.05 -16.16 -6.64
C LEU A 94 -7.19 -15.19 -6.33
N MET A 95 -6.85 -13.92 -6.12
CA MET A 95 -7.81 -12.83 -5.96
C MET A 95 -7.97 -12.11 -7.30
N VAL A 96 -9.08 -12.35 -8.00
CA VAL A 96 -9.36 -11.75 -9.31
C VAL A 96 -10.13 -10.44 -9.17
N GLY A 97 -10.06 -9.56 -10.19
CA GLY A 97 -10.80 -8.29 -10.25
C GLY A 97 -9.93 -7.02 -10.24
N ARG A 98 -8.60 -7.16 -10.22
CA ARG A 98 -7.62 -6.06 -10.27
C ARG A 98 -6.54 -6.35 -11.33
N LYS A 99 -5.80 -5.31 -11.76
CA LYS A 99 -4.70 -5.44 -12.76
C LYS A 99 -3.60 -6.43 -12.31
N TYR A 100 -3.35 -6.47 -11.00
CA TYR A 100 -2.52 -7.47 -10.34
C TYR A 100 -3.33 -8.09 -9.19
N THR A 101 -3.16 -9.40 -8.96
CA THR A 101 -3.72 -10.05 -7.76
C THR A 101 -2.84 -9.71 -6.56
N ASP A 102 -3.36 -9.77 -5.33
CA ASP A 102 -2.52 -9.54 -4.13
C ASP A 102 -1.32 -10.51 -4.07
N SER A 103 -1.50 -11.73 -4.59
CA SER A 103 -0.45 -12.75 -4.77
C SER A 103 0.48 -12.52 -5.96
N GLN A 104 0.25 -11.50 -6.80
CA GLN A 104 1.04 -11.21 -8.01
C GLN A 104 1.18 -12.41 -8.96
N PHE A 105 0.13 -13.24 -9.06
CA PHE A 105 0.11 -14.51 -9.80
C PHE A 105 1.12 -15.56 -9.32
N THR A 106 1.62 -15.45 -8.09
CA THR A 106 2.45 -16.45 -7.42
C THR A 106 1.63 -17.27 -6.41
N SER A 107 2.24 -18.30 -5.82
CA SER A 107 1.67 -19.07 -4.71
C SER A 107 1.77 -18.38 -3.35
N LEU A 108 2.47 -17.24 -3.27
CA LEU A 108 2.78 -16.50 -2.05
C LEU A 108 1.53 -16.01 -1.31
N PRO A 109 1.65 -15.64 -0.03
CA PRO A 109 0.49 -15.32 0.77
C PRO A 109 -0.14 -13.99 0.33
N VAL A 110 -1.46 -13.95 0.28
CA VAL A 110 -2.24 -12.77 -0.13
C VAL A 110 -2.42 -11.72 0.97
N ASP A 111 -2.04 -12.03 2.21
CA ASP A 111 -2.22 -11.14 3.38
C ASP A 111 -1.01 -10.22 3.63
N ALA A 112 -0.01 -10.21 2.74
CA ALA A 112 1.22 -9.45 2.94
C ALA A 112 0.98 -7.93 3.04
N LEU A 113 0.06 -7.37 2.26
CA LEU A 113 -0.28 -5.93 2.32
C LEU A 113 -0.98 -5.59 3.64
N GLU A 114 -1.88 -6.45 4.11
CA GLU A 114 -2.52 -6.29 5.42
C GLU A 114 -1.49 -6.31 6.54
N LYS A 115 -0.66 -7.35 6.60
CA LYS A 115 0.31 -7.51 7.69
C LYS A 115 1.42 -6.46 7.67
N LEU A 116 1.93 -6.10 6.48
CA LEU A 116 3.14 -5.29 6.37
C LEU A 116 2.90 -3.82 5.99
N LEU A 117 1.75 -3.50 5.36
CA LEU A 117 1.38 -2.14 4.97
C LEU A 117 0.18 -1.58 5.71
N LEU A 118 -0.55 -2.37 6.50
CA LEU A 118 -1.59 -1.88 7.40
C LEU A 118 -1.23 -2.11 8.86
N ASP A 119 -0.92 -3.35 9.26
CA ASP A 119 -0.61 -3.66 10.67
C ASP A 119 0.79 -3.17 11.07
N GLY A 120 1.67 -2.94 10.10
CA GLY A 120 3.03 -2.45 10.33
C GLY A 120 4.00 -3.50 10.89
N GLU A 121 3.76 -4.78 10.61
CA GLU A 121 4.68 -5.86 10.99
C GLU A 121 6.06 -5.70 10.31
N THR A 122 7.09 -6.29 10.93
CA THR A 122 8.47 -6.21 10.42
C THR A 122 8.67 -7.02 9.13
N ILE A 123 9.38 -6.41 8.17
CA ILE A 123 9.86 -7.09 6.95
C ILE A 123 11.23 -7.77 7.14
N LYS A 124 11.87 -7.58 8.31
CA LYS A 124 13.22 -8.10 8.56
C LYS A 124 13.14 -9.58 8.91
N VAL A 125 13.73 -10.41 8.06
CA VAL A 125 13.71 -11.87 8.19
C VAL A 125 15.09 -12.51 8.15
N THR A 126 16.15 -11.72 7.98
CA THR A 126 17.54 -12.21 7.93
C THR A 126 18.25 -11.90 9.23
N ASP A 127 18.94 -12.89 9.78
CA ASP A 127 19.90 -12.68 10.85
C ASP A 127 21.23 -12.16 10.28
N THR A 128 21.88 -11.28 11.02
CA THR A 128 23.19 -10.73 10.68
C THR A 128 24.34 -11.56 11.25
N GLU A 129 24.08 -12.38 12.27
CA GLU A 129 25.08 -13.28 12.84
C GLU A 129 25.19 -14.57 12.03
N SER A 130 26.43 -15.04 11.83
CA SER A 130 26.68 -16.29 11.08
C SER A 130 26.17 -17.53 11.82
N ARG A 131 26.03 -17.45 13.14
CA ARG A 131 25.47 -18.50 14.00
C ARG A 131 24.56 -17.82 14.99
N VAL A 132 23.33 -18.28 15.01
CA VAL A 132 22.25 -17.58 15.67
C VAL A 132 21.80 -18.39 16.87
N ASP A 133 21.63 -17.73 18.02
CA ASP A 133 20.95 -18.29 19.19
C ASP A 133 19.41 -18.18 19.04
N GLN A 134 18.91 -18.11 17.80
CA GLN A 134 17.52 -17.79 17.52
C GLN A 134 16.57 -18.72 18.28
N GLN A 135 15.58 -18.09 18.90
CA GLN A 135 14.49 -18.82 19.52
C GLN A 135 13.67 -19.49 18.42
N PRO A 136 13.17 -20.72 18.65
CA PRO A 136 12.30 -21.38 17.69
C PRO A 136 11.12 -20.48 17.28
N GLY A 137 11.05 -20.12 15.99
CA GLY A 137 9.92 -19.39 15.42
C GLY A 137 10.07 -17.88 15.27
N ASP A 138 11.26 -17.30 15.40
CA ASP A 138 11.45 -15.86 15.18
C ASP A 138 12.76 -15.53 14.42
N PRO A 139 12.71 -15.12 13.14
CA PRO A 139 11.53 -15.06 12.26
C PRO A 139 11.16 -16.43 11.67
N THR A 140 9.88 -16.64 11.35
CA THR A 140 9.44 -17.88 10.67
C THR A 140 9.65 -17.81 9.15
N TRP A 141 9.63 -18.96 8.48
CA TRP A 141 9.56 -19.02 7.01
C TRP A 141 8.31 -18.33 6.45
N GLN A 142 7.22 -18.28 7.23
CA GLN A 142 5.99 -17.58 6.85
C GLN A 142 6.21 -16.06 6.80
N ASN A 143 7.00 -15.50 7.72
CA ASN A 143 7.42 -14.10 7.67
C ASN A 143 8.27 -13.83 6.41
N ALA A 144 9.16 -14.76 6.05
CA ALA A 144 9.97 -14.65 4.84
C ALA A 144 9.11 -14.66 3.56
N GLU A 145 8.10 -15.54 3.48
CA GLU A 145 7.18 -15.57 2.34
C GLU A 145 6.30 -14.32 2.24
N ARG A 146 5.80 -13.78 3.36
CA ARG A 146 5.09 -12.50 3.37
C ARG A 146 5.98 -11.36 2.89
N THR A 147 7.20 -11.30 3.38
CA THR A 147 8.19 -10.30 2.95
C THR A 147 8.43 -10.41 1.45
N PHE A 148 8.62 -11.63 0.92
CA PHE A 148 8.83 -11.83 -0.50
C PHE A 148 7.60 -11.47 -1.35
N SER A 149 6.38 -11.72 -0.83
CA SER A 149 5.13 -11.29 -1.46
C SER A 149 5.06 -9.76 -1.58
N LEU A 150 5.39 -9.03 -0.51
CA LEU A 150 5.47 -7.56 -0.54
C LEU A 150 6.53 -7.06 -1.52
N MET A 151 7.72 -7.66 -1.55
CA MET A 151 8.79 -7.25 -2.48
C MET A 151 8.36 -7.43 -3.94
N ASN A 152 7.65 -8.52 -4.26
CA ASN A 152 7.08 -8.72 -5.60
C ASN A 152 6.00 -7.67 -5.92
N HIS A 153 5.14 -7.33 -4.95
CA HIS A 153 4.15 -6.27 -5.11
C HIS A 153 4.81 -4.92 -5.42
N GLN A 154 5.84 -4.53 -4.66
CA GLN A 154 6.58 -3.28 -4.88
C GLN A 154 7.30 -3.26 -6.24
N ALA A 155 7.96 -4.36 -6.62
CA ALA A 155 8.63 -4.50 -7.90
C ALA A 155 7.65 -4.35 -9.08
N ASN A 156 6.49 -5.02 -9.02
CA ASN A 156 5.45 -4.94 -10.05
C ASN A 156 4.76 -3.56 -10.10
N ALA A 157 4.54 -2.92 -8.95
CA ALA A 157 3.96 -1.58 -8.86
C ALA A 157 4.85 -0.52 -9.52
N LEU A 158 6.17 -0.66 -9.38
CA LEU A 158 7.17 0.23 -9.98
C LEU A 158 7.62 -0.22 -11.39
N ASN A 159 7.20 -1.41 -11.84
CA ASN A 159 7.63 -2.03 -13.08
C ASN A 159 9.17 -2.16 -13.19
N VAL A 160 9.77 -2.68 -12.12
CA VAL A 160 11.22 -2.93 -11.99
C VAL A 160 11.47 -4.34 -11.45
N GLY A 161 12.74 -4.77 -11.39
CA GLY A 161 13.14 -6.00 -10.71
C GLY A 161 13.80 -5.75 -9.36
N CYS A 162 14.10 -6.83 -8.61
CA CYS A 162 14.70 -6.74 -7.27
C CYS A 162 16.02 -5.96 -7.24
N VAL A 163 16.81 -6.04 -8.32
CA VAL A 163 18.11 -5.37 -8.46
C VAL A 163 18.01 -3.85 -8.63
N TYR A 164 16.79 -3.32 -8.75
CA TYR A 164 16.56 -1.87 -8.68
C TYR A 164 16.88 -1.31 -7.30
N CYS A 165 16.64 -2.10 -6.24
CA CYS A 165 16.90 -1.73 -4.85
C CYS A 165 18.06 -2.51 -4.22
N HIS A 166 18.25 -3.78 -4.60
CA HIS A 166 19.12 -4.70 -3.84
C HIS A 166 20.24 -5.33 -4.66
N ASN A 167 21.34 -5.67 -3.99
CA ASN A 167 22.17 -6.79 -4.40
C ASN A 167 21.62 -8.09 -3.79
N THR A 168 21.09 -8.98 -4.63
CA THR A 168 20.34 -10.18 -4.16
C THR A 168 21.20 -11.19 -3.39
N ARG A 169 22.54 -11.07 -3.42
CA ARG A 169 23.42 -11.88 -2.56
C ARG A 169 23.28 -11.56 -1.07
N ALA A 170 22.79 -10.35 -0.74
CA ALA A 170 22.60 -9.88 0.63
C ALA A 170 21.53 -8.78 0.68
N PHE A 171 20.25 -9.16 0.68
CA PHE A 171 19.12 -8.21 0.68
C PHE A 171 19.11 -7.25 1.88
N TYR A 172 19.67 -7.67 3.02
CA TYR A 172 19.68 -6.93 4.29
C TYR A 172 20.82 -5.91 4.42
N ASP A 173 21.82 -5.96 3.54
CA ASP A 173 23.07 -5.20 3.73
C ASP A 173 22.94 -3.78 3.15
N PRO A 174 22.88 -2.73 3.99
CA PRO A 174 22.70 -1.36 3.52
C PRO A 174 23.92 -0.83 2.77
N THR A 175 25.07 -1.51 2.80
CA THR A 175 26.26 -1.14 2.03
C THR A 175 26.22 -1.66 0.58
N GLN A 176 25.23 -2.50 0.25
CA GLN A 176 25.10 -3.16 -1.04
C GLN A 176 23.74 -2.93 -1.72
N VAL A 177 22.99 -1.93 -1.26
CA VAL A 177 21.73 -1.49 -1.88
C VAL A 177 21.95 -0.25 -2.74
N THR A 178 20.94 0.08 -3.55
CA THR A 178 20.90 1.34 -4.29
C THR A 178 20.20 2.43 -3.46
N PRO A 179 20.31 3.72 -3.81
CA PRO A 179 19.57 4.80 -3.12
C PRO A 179 18.05 4.60 -3.11
N GLN A 180 17.51 3.88 -4.09
CA GLN A 180 16.09 3.57 -4.21
C GLN A 180 15.58 2.75 -3.02
N TRP A 181 16.42 1.93 -2.39
CA TRP A 181 16.05 1.16 -1.20
C TRP A 181 15.58 2.05 -0.05
N SER A 182 16.29 3.16 0.20
CA SER A 182 15.90 4.13 1.23
C SER A 182 14.59 4.84 0.87
N VAL A 183 14.39 5.18 -0.41
CA VAL A 183 13.12 5.78 -0.88
C VAL A 183 11.96 4.83 -0.69
N THR A 184 12.09 3.55 -1.07
CA THR A 184 11.04 2.55 -0.89
C THR A 184 10.77 2.26 0.58
N THR A 185 11.78 2.33 1.45
CA THR A 185 11.58 2.22 2.91
C THR A 185 10.71 3.35 3.45
N LEU A 186 10.95 4.60 3.00
CA LEU A 186 10.07 5.73 3.33
C LEU A 186 8.66 5.54 2.76
N ALA A 187 8.54 5.03 1.53
CA ALA A 187 7.25 4.76 0.90
C ALA A 187 6.44 3.70 1.66
N GLN A 188 7.10 2.70 2.23
CA GLN A 188 6.45 1.69 3.08
C GLN A 188 5.89 2.34 4.35
N GLN A 189 6.69 3.15 5.07
CA GLN A 189 6.20 3.85 6.25
C GLN A 189 5.04 4.80 5.91
N MET A 190 5.17 5.56 4.81
CA MET A 190 4.11 6.42 4.31
C MET A 190 2.82 5.64 4.04
N SER A 191 2.92 4.45 3.43
CA SER A 191 1.76 3.62 3.14
C SER A 191 1.09 3.11 4.42
N ILE A 192 1.87 2.71 5.43
CA ILE A 192 1.36 2.30 6.75
C ILE A 192 0.60 3.46 7.38
N ASP A 193 1.22 4.63 7.47
CA ASP A 193 0.61 5.82 8.09
C ASP A 193 -0.68 6.22 7.37
N MET A 194 -0.68 6.18 6.03
CA MET A 194 -1.86 6.48 5.21
C MET A 194 -2.99 5.48 5.43
N ASN A 195 -2.68 4.18 5.42
CA ASN A 195 -3.67 3.12 5.64
C ASN A 195 -4.29 3.23 7.04
N GLN A 196 -3.48 3.43 8.07
CA GLN A 196 -3.95 3.52 9.45
C GLN A 196 -4.73 4.82 9.74
N THR A 197 -4.33 5.95 9.13
CA THR A 197 -4.91 7.27 9.44
C THR A 197 -6.14 7.60 8.61
N PHE A 198 -6.10 7.32 7.29
CA PHE A 198 -7.11 7.82 6.36
C PHE A 198 -8.06 6.74 5.85
N TYR A 199 -7.59 5.51 5.65
CA TYR A 199 -8.36 4.48 4.95
C TYR A 199 -9.02 3.45 5.88
N GLU A 200 -8.25 2.80 6.76
CA GLU A 200 -8.75 1.76 7.67
C GLU A 200 -9.92 2.21 8.55
N PRO A 201 -9.92 3.43 9.15
CA PRO A 201 -11.05 3.91 9.95
C PRO A 201 -12.36 4.08 9.15
N ARG A 202 -12.30 3.98 7.82
CA ARG A 202 -13.42 4.15 6.89
C ARG A 202 -13.64 2.90 6.03
N SER A 203 -12.94 1.81 6.28
CA SER A 203 -12.97 0.58 5.46
C SER A 203 -14.35 -0.09 5.38
N GLU A 204 -15.23 0.17 6.34
CA GLU A 204 -16.61 -0.32 6.36
C GLU A 204 -17.59 0.56 5.55
N ILE A 205 -17.14 1.75 5.12
CA ILE A 205 -17.97 2.68 4.35
C ILE A 205 -17.89 2.30 2.86
N PRO A 206 -19.01 1.95 2.20
CA PRO A 206 -19.00 1.60 0.79
C PRO A 206 -18.50 2.76 -0.07
N GLY A 207 -17.39 2.54 -0.79
CA GLY A 207 -16.79 3.53 -1.69
C GLY A 207 -15.79 4.50 -1.04
N ALA A 208 -15.42 4.29 0.23
CA ALA A 208 -14.32 5.00 0.89
C ALA A 208 -12.94 4.40 0.59
#